data_AF-A0A2S6CFX2-F1
#
_entry.id   AF-A0A2S6CFX2-F1
#
_cell.length_a   1.000
_cell.length_b   1.000
_cell.length_c   1.000
_cell.angle_alpha   90.00
_cell.angle_beta   90.00
_cell.angle_gamma   90.00
#
_symmetry.space_group_name_H-M   'P 1'
#
loop_
_entity.id
_entity.type
_entity.pdbx_description
1 polymer ?
#
loop_
_entity_poly.entity_id
_entity_poly.type
_entity_poly.pdbx_seq_one_letter_code
_entity_poly.pdbx_strand_id
1 'polypeptide(L)'
;MKEPVDQDHYRVLDVAYNATGAQLKKAYHAAAKKHHPDRVTPTRTAKGTVAFQHLQAAYETLSGSASRKAYNSRYPAIKAQWDEWERHQKTRMAKRQRRTRFTEEIIVLHSQNEEFKVHLHFLTARSAFFRVQAEIARRNGIGFPDDDDVVAAYVHFVYHSEILTELSEAVLAATEESDGSTIVKAEHEFLAKLYIFGEKVKDDAFCDQVITTLAASIDKRDAKGGRTFPNCKVVKAIYEGTTPGSAIRQMMVDIYAENSGQHWFPHRAYDYFHPEFSYDLVREILLHKTQCPPKGRIVDLAPRWHKQRDSK
;
A
#
# COMPACT_ATOMS: atom_id res chain seq x y z
N MET A 1 -12.39 4.94 31.20
CA MET A 1 -13.47 4.24 31.91
C MET A 1 -12.87 3.21 32.84
N LYS A 2 -13.27 3.21 34.12
CA LYS A 2 -12.87 2.20 35.13
C LYS A 2 -13.75 0.95 34.97
N GLU A 3 -13.25 -0.21 35.39
CA GLU A 3 -14.03 -1.45 35.40
C GLU A 3 -15.22 -1.32 36.37
N PRO A 4 -16.42 -1.84 36.02
CA PRO A 4 -17.56 -1.84 36.93
C PRO A 4 -17.21 -2.54 38.25
N VAL A 5 -17.61 -1.95 39.37
CA VAL A 5 -17.32 -2.49 40.72
C VAL A 5 -18.19 -3.70 41.02
N ASP A 6 -19.48 -3.63 40.64
CA ASP A 6 -20.43 -4.74 40.80
C ASP A 6 -20.27 -5.74 39.66
N GLN A 7 -20.14 -7.03 39.98
CA GLN A 7 -20.04 -8.08 38.96
C GLN A 7 -21.39 -8.46 38.35
N ASP A 8 -21.36 -8.74 37.04
CA ASP A 8 -22.48 -9.34 36.33
C ASP A 8 -22.44 -10.87 36.50
N HIS A 9 -23.18 -11.39 37.47
CA HIS A 9 -23.24 -12.83 37.80
C HIS A 9 -23.80 -13.68 36.66
N TYR A 10 -24.68 -13.13 35.82
CA TYR A 10 -25.19 -13.85 34.65
C TYR A 10 -24.12 -13.95 33.55
N ARG A 11 -23.31 -12.90 33.33
CA ARG A 11 -22.16 -12.95 32.42
C ARG A 11 -21.03 -13.83 32.94
N VAL A 12 -20.76 -13.81 34.24
CA VAL A 12 -19.72 -14.64 34.87
C VAL A 12 -20.02 -16.14 34.67
N LEU A 13 -21.30 -16.52 34.79
CA LEU A 13 -21.74 -17.90 34.52
C LEU A 13 -22.04 -18.18 33.03
N ASP A 14 -21.93 -17.18 32.16
CA ASP A 14 -22.26 -17.27 30.72
C ASP A 14 -23.69 -17.81 30.46
N VAL A 15 -24.68 -17.24 31.15
CA VAL A 15 -26.09 -17.62 31.04
C VAL A 15 -27.00 -16.43 30.77
N ALA A 16 -28.16 -16.69 30.19
CA ALA A 16 -29.21 -15.70 30.02
C ALA A 16 -29.84 -15.30 31.38
N TYR A 17 -30.35 -14.06 31.46
CA TYR A 17 -31.05 -13.54 32.65
C TYR A 17 -32.21 -14.43 33.12
N ASN A 18 -32.92 -15.06 32.18
CA ASN A 18 -34.04 -15.96 32.42
C ASN A 18 -33.62 -17.44 32.66
N ALA A 19 -32.33 -17.70 32.90
CA ALA A 19 -31.83 -19.07 33.08
C ALA A 19 -32.55 -19.81 34.23
N THR A 20 -32.91 -21.06 33.98
CA THR A 20 -33.52 -21.94 34.99
C THR A 20 -32.47 -22.42 36.00
N GLY A 21 -32.90 -22.90 37.17
CA GLY A 21 -31.99 -23.46 38.17
C GLY A 21 -31.12 -24.60 37.64
N ALA A 22 -31.69 -25.43 36.74
CA ALA A 22 -30.94 -26.49 36.06
C ALA A 22 -29.85 -25.94 35.13
N GLN A 23 -30.13 -24.85 34.40
CA GLN A 23 -29.16 -24.19 33.53
C GLN A 23 -28.03 -23.52 34.34
N LEU A 24 -28.36 -22.86 35.46
CA LEU A 24 -27.37 -22.27 36.37
C LEU A 24 -26.44 -23.33 36.95
N LYS A 25 -26.98 -24.44 37.43
CA LYS A 25 -26.20 -25.56 37.97
C LYS A 25 -25.29 -26.17 36.91
N LYS A 26 -25.82 -26.39 35.69
CA LYS A 26 -25.05 -26.92 34.56
C LYS A 26 -23.89 -25.99 34.17
N ALA A 27 -24.16 -24.69 34.05
CA ALA A 27 -23.16 -23.69 33.68
C ALA A 27 -22.07 -23.56 34.76
N TYR A 28 -22.45 -23.53 36.03
CA TYR A 28 -21.52 -23.52 37.15
C TYR A 28 -20.60 -24.75 37.15
N HIS A 29 -21.13 -25.97 37.03
CA HIS A 29 -20.30 -27.17 36.97
C HIS A 29 -19.35 -27.18 35.77
N ALA A 30 -19.80 -26.71 34.60
CA ALA A 30 -18.97 -26.61 33.41
C ALA A 30 -17.82 -25.59 33.59
N ALA A 31 -18.11 -24.41 34.14
CA ALA A 31 -17.14 -23.36 34.38
C ALA A 31 -16.16 -23.73 35.51
N ALA A 32 -16.65 -24.31 36.61
CA ALA A 32 -15.85 -24.80 37.73
C ALA A 32 -14.81 -25.84 37.26
N LYS A 33 -15.22 -26.78 36.39
CA LYS A 33 -14.31 -27.79 35.80
C LYS A 33 -13.21 -27.18 34.92
N LYS A 34 -13.44 -26.00 34.35
CA LYS A 34 -12.50 -25.27 33.49
C LYS A 34 -11.50 -24.42 34.30
N HIS A 35 -11.95 -23.87 35.43
CA HIS A 35 -11.17 -22.97 36.29
C HIS A 35 -10.63 -23.61 37.57
N HIS A 36 -10.84 -24.92 37.77
CA HIS A 36 -10.37 -25.65 38.94
C HIS A 36 -8.84 -25.59 39.09
N PRO A 37 -8.29 -25.32 40.29
CA PRO A 37 -6.85 -25.17 40.51
C PRO A 37 -6.02 -26.40 40.05
N ASP A 38 -6.55 -27.63 40.15
CA ASP A 38 -5.86 -28.84 39.63
C ASP A 38 -5.66 -28.89 38.12
N ARG A 39 -6.42 -28.10 37.35
CA ARG A 39 -6.35 -28.09 35.86
C ARG A 39 -5.61 -26.89 35.30
N VAL A 40 -5.21 -25.95 36.15
CA VAL A 40 -4.59 -24.69 35.74
C VAL A 40 -3.10 -24.74 36.07
N THR A 41 -2.25 -24.43 35.08
CA THR A 41 -0.79 -24.43 35.24
C THR A 41 -0.33 -23.42 36.31
N PRO A 42 0.82 -23.63 36.97
CA PRO A 42 1.33 -22.75 38.05
C PRO A 42 1.39 -21.25 37.67
N THR A 43 1.64 -20.96 36.39
CA THR A 43 1.69 -19.61 35.81
C THR A 43 0.33 -18.92 35.68
N ARG A 44 -0.78 -19.66 35.80
CA ARG A 44 -2.16 -19.17 35.64
C ARG A 44 -2.99 -19.31 36.92
N THR A 45 -2.43 -19.90 37.98
CA THR A 45 -3.13 -20.24 39.23
C THR A 45 -3.80 -19.03 39.88
N ALA A 46 -3.10 -17.89 40.01
CA ALA A 46 -3.67 -16.68 40.64
C ALA A 46 -4.91 -16.13 39.89
N LYS A 47 -4.88 -16.12 38.55
CA LYS A 47 -6.04 -15.71 37.73
C LYS A 47 -7.17 -16.75 37.75
N GLY A 48 -6.81 -18.03 37.89
CA GLY A 48 -7.77 -19.13 38.05
C GLY A 48 -8.55 -19.04 39.36
N THR A 49 -7.86 -18.76 40.47
CA THR A 49 -8.47 -18.65 41.80
C THR A 49 -9.47 -17.49 41.88
N VAL A 50 -9.12 -16.31 41.35
CA VAL A 50 -10.03 -15.14 41.34
C VAL A 50 -11.26 -15.42 40.46
N ALA A 51 -11.07 -16.01 39.27
CA ALA A 51 -12.18 -16.38 38.39
C ALA A 51 -13.10 -17.42 39.06
N PHE A 52 -12.53 -18.39 39.78
CA PHE A 52 -13.29 -19.40 40.51
C PHE A 52 -14.11 -18.79 41.65
N GLN A 53 -13.53 -17.85 42.42
CA GLN A 53 -14.26 -17.12 43.46
C GLN A 53 -15.45 -16.33 42.90
N HIS A 54 -15.27 -15.69 41.75
CA HIS A 54 -16.35 -14.98 41.07
C HIS A 54 -17.45 -15.92 40.55
N LEU A 55 -17.07 -17.09 40.00
CA LEU A 55 -18.02 -18.13 39.59
C LEU A 55 -18.85 -18.66 40.76
N GLN A 56 -18.21 -18.90 41.90
CA GLN A 56 -18.87 -19.36 43.11
C GLN A 56 -19.85 -18.32 43.65
N ALA A 57 -19.40 -17.07 43.81
CA ALA A 57 -20.25 -15.97 44.28
C ALA A 57 -21.47 -15.74 43.35
N ALA A 58 -21.27 -15.88 42.04
CA ALA A 58 -22.34 -15.79 41.06
C ALA A 58 -23.37 -16.91 41.22
N TYR A 59 -22.92 -18.15 41.42
CA TYR A 59 -23.83 -19.29 41.61
C TYR A 59 -24.59 -19.22 42.94
N GLU A 60 -23.93 -18.86 44.03
CA GLU A 60 -24.58 -18.69 45.35
C GLU A 60 -25.68 -17.63 45.30
N THR A 61 -25.40 -16.49 44.65
CA THR A 61 -26.36 -15.40 44.52
C THR A 61 -27.54 -15.79 43.64
N LEU A 62 -27.30 -16.47 42.51
CA LEU A 62 -28.33 -16.80 41.52
C LEU A 62 -29.11 -18.09 41.81
N SER A 63 -28.59 -18.99 42.66
CA SER A 63 -29.27 -20.24 43.02
C SER A 63 -30.35 -20.06 44.09
N GLY A 64 -30.20 -19.09 45.00
CA GLY A 64 -31.20 -18.76 46.01
C GLY A 64 -32.35 -17.89 45.47
N SER A 65 -33.61 -18.25 45.77
CA SER A 65 -34.78 -17.50 45.29
C SER A 65 -34.82 -16.06 45.81
N ALA A 66 -34.51 -15.85 47.10
CA ALA A 66 -34.53 -14.51 47.71
C ALA A 66 -33.33 -13.65 47.24
N SER A 67 -32.13 -14.23 47.22
CA SER A 67 -30.91 -13.57 46.75
C SER A 67 -30.98 -13.21 45.26
N ARG A 68 -31.50 -14.12 44.42
CA ARG A 68 -31.70 -13.85 42.98
C ARG A 68 -32.69 -12.73 42.76
N LYS A 69 -33.79 -12.67 43.54
CA LYS A 69 -34.77 -11.59 43.43
C LYS A 69 -34.16 -10.23 43.81
N ALA A 70 -33.37 -10.19 44.88
CA ALA A 70 -32.64 -8.99 45.31
C ALA A 70 -31.56 -8.57 44.29
N TYR A 71 -30.87 -9.51 43.67
CA TYR A 71 -29.91 -9.23 42.60
C TYR A 71 -30.59 -8.70 41.33
N ASN A 72 -31.71 -9.33 40.95
CA ASN A 72 -32.47 -8.98 39.75
C ASN A 72 -33.03 -7.55 39.78
N SER A 73 -33.31 -6.98 40.97
CA SER A 73 -33.75 -5.57 41.06
C SER A 73 -32.64 -4.58 40.72
N ARG A 74 -31.37 -4.93 40.97
CA ARG A 74 -30.19 -4.11 40.63
C ARG A 74 -29.57 -4.48 39.28
N TYR A 75 -29.91 -5.65 38.74
CA TYR A 75 -29.32 -6.20 37.52
C TYR A 75 -29.35 -5.25 36.31
N PRO A 76 -30.44 -4.50 36.01
CA PRO A 76 -30.46 -3.60 34.85
C PRO A 76 -29.34 -2.55 34.89
N ALA A 77 -29.06 -1.98 36.07
CA ALA A 77 -28.00 -1.00 36.25
C ALA A 77 -26.61 -1.63 36.09
N ILE A 78 -26.41 -2.82 36.67
CA ILE A 78 -25.17 -3.60 36.52
C ILE A 78 -24.94 -3.93 35.05
N LYS A 79 -25.95 -4.47 34.36
CA LYS A 79 -25.90 -4.82 32.94
C LYS A 79 -25.53 -3.62 32.07
N ALA A 80 -26.13 -2.46 32.31
CA ALA A 80 -25.84 -1.24 31.55
C ALA A 80 -24.38 -0.79 31.70
N GLN A 81 -23.84 -0.82 32.92
CA GLN A 81 -22.43 -0.48 33.19
C GLN A 81 -21.47 -1.44 32.48
N TRP A 82 -21.76 -2.74 32.52
CA TRP A 82 -20.96 -3.75 31.81
C TRP A 82 -21.06 -3.63 30.29
N ASP A 83 -22.25 -3.36 29.74
CA ASP A 83 -22.45 -3.11 28.30
C ASP A 83 -21.68 -1.89 27.81
N GLU A 84 -21.65 -0.82 28.60
CA GLU A 84 -20.89 0.39 28.28
C GLU A 84 -19.38 0.17 28.39
N TRP A 85 -18.93 -0.50 29.45
CA TRP A 85 -17.52 -0.86 29.60
C TRP A 85 -17.03 -1.76 28.46
N GLU A 86 -17.80 -2.77 28.05
CA GLU A 86 -17.42 -3.68 26.96
C GLU A 86 -17.41 -2.97 25.60
N ARG A 87 -18.38 -2.09 25.33
CA ARG A 87 -18.35 -1.22 24.13
C ARG A 87 -17.10 -0.34 24.12
N HIS A 88 -16.75 0.23 25.27
CA HIS A 88 -15.55 1.06 25.41
C HIS A 88 -14.27 0.22 25.25
N GLN A 89 -14.20 -1.01 25.78
CA GLN A 89 -13.08 -1.93 25.57
C GLN A 89 -12.95 -2.36 24.11
N LYS A 90 -14.04 -2.76 23.46
CA LYS A 90 -14.07 -3.09 22.02
C LYS A 90 -13.58 -1.91 21.18
N THR A 91 -14.06 -0.71 21.48
CA THR A 91 -13.61 0.52 20.81
C THR A 91 -12.12 0.79 21.05
N ARG A 92 -11.62 0.61 22.28
CA ARG A 92 -10.19 0.75 22.60
C ARG A 92 -9.34 -0.29 21.89
N MET A 93 -9.77 -1.55 21.86
CA MET A 93 -9.07 -2.64 21.18
C MET A 93 -9.04 -2.41 19.67
N ALA A 94 -10.15 -1.97 19.07
CA ALA A 94 -10.19 -1.61 17.65
C ALA A 94 -9.28 -0.42 17.34
N LYS A 95 -9.29 0.63 18.18
CA LYS A 95 -8.36 1.78 18.05
C LYS A 95 -6.90 1.34 18.24
N ARG A 96 -6.62 0.42 19.15
CA ARG A 96 -5.27 -0.13 19.39
C ARG A 96 -4.79 -1.00 18.24
N GLN A 97 -5.63 -1.88 17.71
CA GLN A 97 -5.35 -2.68 16.51
C GLN A 97 -5.10 -1.80 15.28
N ARG A 98 -5.85 -0.70 15.13
CA ARG A 98 -5.59 0.29 14.08
C ARG A 98 -4.22 0.95 14.26
N ARG A 99 -3.80 1.25 15.49
CA ARG A 99 -2.47 1.82 15.77
C ARG A 99 -1.33 0.83 15.53
N THR A 100 -1.47 -0.44 15.91
CA THR A 100 -0.40 -1.45 15.73
C THR A 100 -0.14 -1.76 14.25
N ARG A 101 -1.15 -1.66 13.38
CA ARG A 101 -0.96 -1.79 11.91
C ARG A 101 0.00 -0.77 11.30
N PHE A 102 0.19 0.40 11.93
CA PHE A 102 1.09 1.43 11.41
C PHE A 102 2.53 1.31 11.93
N THR A 103 2.78 0.55 13.00
CA THR A 103 4.04 0.67 13.75
C THR A 103 4.93 -0.56 13.74
N GLU A 104 4.48 -1.72 13.24
CA GLU A 104 5.15 -2.99 13.57
C GLU A 104 5.96 -3.64 12.44
N GLU A 105 5.87 -3.19 11.19
CA GLU A 105 6.54 -3.88 10.09
C GLU A 105 7.29 -2.90 9.19
N ILE A 106 8.44 -2.42 9.66
CA ILE A 106 9.42 -1.72 8.82
C ILE A 106 10.25 -2.80 8.10
N ILE A 107 10.34 -2.69 6.78
CA ILE A 107 11.22 -3.50 5.95
C ILE A 107 12.34 -2.62 5.39
N VAL A 108 13.52 -3.22 5.20
CA VAL A 108 14.66 -2.56 4.55
C VAL A 108 14.63 -2.92 3.06
N LEU A 109 14.66 -1.91 2.20
CA LEU A 109 14.93 -2.07 0.78
C LEU A 109 16.43 -1.81 0.57
N HIS A 110 17.14 -2.79 0.03
CA HIS A 110 18.54 -2.65 -0.31
C HIS A 110 18.65 -2.29 -1.79
N SER A 111 19.42 -1.25 -2.08
CA SER A 111 19.77 -0.82 -3.43
C SER A 111 21.26 -1.15 -3.70
N GLN A 112 21.88 -0.56 -4.72
CA GLN A 112 23.30 -0.76 -5.02
C GLN A 112 24.22 -0.40 -3.86
N ASN A 113 24.03 0.78 -3.25
CA ASN A 113 24.88 1.25 -2.15
C ASN A 113 24.09 1.71 -0.91
N GLU A 114 22.77 1.89 -1.03
CA GLU A 114 21.94 2.43 0.05
C GLU A 114 20.89 1.46 0.61
N GLU A 115 20.44 1.77 1.83
CA GLU A 115 19.37 1.05 2.53
C GLU A 115 18.22 1.98 2.90
N PHE A 116 17.01 1.66 2.44
CA PHE A 116 15.81 2.45 2.68
C PHE A 116 14.86 1.75 3.63
N LYS A 117 14.51 2.39 4.75
CA LYS A 117 13.56 1.86 5.74
C LYS A 117 12.15 2.32 5.40
N VAL A 118 11.27 1.37 5.06
CA VAL A 118 9.91 1.65 4.60
C VAL A 118 8.90 0.86 5.41
N HIS A 119 7.75 1.46 5.72
CA HIS A 119 6.66 0.72 6.36
C HIS A 119 6.05 -0.24 5.33
N LEU A 120 6.12 -1.55 5.62
CA LEU A 120 5.67 -2.62 4.75
C LEU A 120 4.21 -2.48 4.33
N HIS A 121 3.39 -1.89 5.20
CA HIS A 121 1.98 -1.63 4.90
C HIS A 121 1.80 -0.79 3.63
N PHE A 122 2.61 0.25 3.41
CA PHE A 122 2.48 1.09 2.22
C PHE A 122 2.90 0.35 0.94
N LEU A 123 3.94 -0.48 1.02
CA LEU A 123 4.40 -1.28 -0.12
C LEU A 123 3.37 -2.37 -0.50
N THR A 124 2.88 -3.11 0.48
CA THR A 124 1.95 -4.24 0.27
C THR A 124 0.54 -3.83 -0.12
N ALA A 125 0.09 -2.65 0.33
CA ALA A 125 -1.19 -2.08 -0.07
C ALA A 125 -1.22 -1.75 -1.57
N ARG A 126 -0.09 -1.32 -2.12
CA ARG A 126 0.02 -0.84 -3.50
C ARG A 126 0.38 -1.94 -4.49
N SER A 127 1.23 -2.89 -4.10
CA SER A 127 1.77 -3.87 -5.03
C SER A 127 1.70 -5.30 -4.49
N ALA A 128 1.24 -6.20 -5.35
CA ALA A 128 1.21 -7.64 -5.09
C ALA A 128 2.64 -8.24 -5.06
N PHE A 129 3.60 -7.63 -5.77
CA PHE A 129 4.99 -8.04 -5.74
C PHE A 129 5.55 -7.93 -4.31
N PHE A 130 5.34 -6.79 -3.64
CA PHE A 130 5.82 -6.60 -2.27
C PHE A 130 5.14 -7.52 -1.25
N ARG A 131 3.88 -7.91 -1.47
CA ARG A 131 3.20 -8.92 -0.62
C ARG A 131 3.93 -10.26 -0.65
N VAL A 132 4.33 -10.71 -1.84
CA VAL A 132 5.07 -11.97 -2.01
C VAL A 132 6.51 -11.84 -1.52
N GLN A 133 7.20 -10.76 -1.91
CA GLN A 133 8.61 -10.58 -1.55
C GLN A 133 8.82 -10.39 -0.06
N ALA A 134 7.91 -9.73 0.65
CA ALA A 134 8.03 -9.58 2.10
C ALA A 134 7.92 -10.92 2.85
N GLU A 135 7.09 -11.84 2.37
CA GLU A 135 6.99 -13.19 2.94
C GLU A 135 8.28 -14.00 2.74
N ILE A 136 8.93 -13.83 1.59
CA ILE A 136 10.20 -14.49 1.24
C ILE A 136 11.37 -13.86 2.02
N ALA A 137 11.49 -12.53 1.98
CA ALA A 137 12.58 -11.77 2.57
C ALA A 137 12.61 -11.86 4.10
N ARG A 138 11.44 -11.94 4.75
CA ARG A 138 11.25 -11.90 6.21
C ARG A 138 12.05 -10.75 6.86
N ARG A 139 13.25 -11.04 7.36
CA ARG A 139 14.13 -10.10 8.09
C ARG A 139 15.29 -9.56 7.27
N ASN A 140 15.58 -10.13 6.10
CA ASN A 140 16.78 -9.82 5.32
C ASN A 140 16.58 -8.65 4.34
N GLY A 141 15.38 -8.03 4.33
CA GLY A 141 15.07 -6.95 3.40
C GLY A 141 14.88 -7.41 1.95
N ILE A 142 14.48 -6.49 1.08
CA ILE A 142 14.25 -6.75 -0.34
C ILE A 142 15.35 -6.03 -1.13
N GLY A 143 16.14 -6.79 -1.88
CA GLY A 143 17.25 -6.25 -2.68
C GLY A 143 16.84 -5.92 -4.11
N PHE A 144 17.30 -4.77 -4.60
CA PHE A 144 17.16 -4.30 -5.96
C PHE A 144 18.53 -4.00 -6.58
N PRO A 145 18.80 -4.40 -7.83
CA PRO A 145 19.99 -4.01 -8.58
C PRO A 145 19.91 -2.60 -9.18
N ASP A 146 18.77 -1.93 -9.05
CA ASP A 146 18.51 -0.60 -9.62
C ASP A 146 19.28 0.49 -8.85
N ASP A 147 19.46 1.65 -9.48
CA ASP A 147 20.24 2.77 -8.93
C ASP A 147 19.60 3.32 -7.63
N ASP A 148 20.43 3.87 -6.74
CA ASP A 148 19.99 4.38 -5.43
C ASP A 148 18.94 5.51 -5.57
N ASP A 149 19.09 6.37 -6.59
CA ASP A 149 18.14 7.44 -6.89
C ASP A 149 16.77 6.93 -7.35
N VAL A 150 16.73 5.82 -8.11
CA VAL A 150 15.49 5.15 -8.56
C VAL A 150 14.72 4.61 -7.35
N VAL A 151 15.41 3.90 -6.45
CA VAL A 151 14.78 3.35 -5.23
C VAL A 151 14.36 4.47 -4.30
N ALA A 152 15.18 5.51 -4.13
CA ALA A 152 14.86 6.68 -3.32
C ALA A 152 13.60 7.41 -3.82
N ALA A 153 13.49 7.64 -5.13
CA ALA A 153 12.32 8.28 -5.72
C ALA A 153 11.05 7.42 -5.60
N TYR A 154 11.16 6.10 -5.71
CA TYR A 154 10.03 5.22 -5.43
C TYR A 154 9.60 5.30 -3.97
N VAL A 155 10.55 5.27 -3.02
CA VAL A 155 10.25 5.41 -1.59
C VAL A 155 9.60 6.76 -1.31
N HIS A 156 10.10 7.85 -1.89
CA HIS A 156 9.48 9.17 -1.78
C HIS A 156 8.02 9.14 -2.25
N PHE A 157 7.77 8.55 -3.42
CA PHE A 157 6.43 8.42 -3.98
C PHE A 157 5.51 7.57 -3.08
N VAL A 158 6.00 6.50 -2.47
CA VAL A 158 5.21 5.67 -1.55
C VAL A 158 4.64 6.49 -0.37
N TYR A 159 5.34 7.53 0.07
CA TYR A 159 4.87 8.41 1.16
C TYR A 159 4.10 9.64 0.68
N HIS A 160 4.47 10.24 -0.45
CA HIS A 160 3.95 11.54 -0.88
C HIS A 160 3.01 11.47 -2.08
N SER A 161 2.96 10.33 -2.78
CA SER A 161 2.26 10.15 -4.06
C SER A 161 2.72 11.12 -5.16
N GLU A 162 3.93 11.67 -5.03
CA GLU A 162 4.55 12.59 -5.97
C GLU A 162 5.95 12.10 -6.36
N ILE A 163 6.31 12.31 -7.63
CA ILE A 163 7.62 11.95 -8.17
C ILE A 163 8.53 13.16 -8.08
N LEU A 164 9.64 13.00 -7.37
CA LEU A 164 10.66 14.03 -7.22
C LEU A 164 11.86 13.70 -8.11
N THR A 165 11.95 14.32 -9.28
CA THR A 165 13.03 14.09 -10.26
C THR A 165 14.38 14.63 -9.78
N GLU A 166 14.37 15.58 -8.84
CA GLU A 166 15.56 16.19 -8.22
C GLU A 166 16.36 15.20 -7.36
N LEU A 167 15.80 14.03 -7.03
CA LEU A 167 16.55 12.97 -6.34
C LEU A 167 17.60 12.31 -7.25
N SER A 168 17.48 12.47 -8.57
CA SER A 168 18.46 11.90 -9.49
C SER A 168 19.73 12.74 -9.53
N GLU A 169 20.88 12.10 -9.29
CA GLU A 169 22.19 12.74 -9.38
C GLU A 169 22.43 13.33 -10.78
N ALA A 170 21.96 12.66 -11.83
CA ALA A 170 22.08 13.14 -13.20
C ALA A 170 21.27 14.42 -13.44
N VAL A 171 20.09 14.54 -12.82
CA VAL A 171 19.27 15.76 -12.90
C VAL A 171 19.94 16.88 -12.12
N LEU A 172 20.44 16.61 -10.91
CA LEU A 172 21.18 17.59 -10.11
C LEU A 172 22.41 18.11 -10.85
N ALA A 173 23.25 17.23 -11.39
CA ALA A 173 24.41 17.62 -12.19
C ALA A 173 24.01 18.48 -13.40
N ALA A 174 22.92 18.14 -14.08
CA ALA A 174 22.41 18.93 -15.20
C ALA A 174 21.91 20.33 -14.77
N THR A 175 21.44 20.50 -13.53
CA THR A 175 21.02 21.83 -13.02
C THR A 175 22.20 22.77 -12.78
N GLU A 176 23.38 22.23 -12.47
CA GLU A 176 24.60 23.03 -12.30
C GLU A 176 25.12 23.60 -13.63
N GLU A 177 24.95 22.86 -14.72
CA GLU A 177 25.43 23.24 -16.07
C GLU A 177 24.52 24.25 -16.81
N SER A 178 23.37 24.64 -16.23
CA SER A 178 22.49 25.75 -16.65
C SER A 178 21.89 25.72 -18.08
N ASP A 179 21.92 24.60 -18.81
CA ASP A 179 21.10 24.42 -20.03
C ASP A 179 19.79 23.67 -19.70
N GLY A 180 18.65 24.37 -19.82
CA GLY A 180 17.32 23.79 -19.61
C GLY A 180 17.04 22.57 -20.50
N SER A 181 17.68 22.47 -21.67
CA SER A 181 17.58 21.29 -22.55
C SER A 181 18.24 20.05 -21.94
N THR A 182 19.38 20.22 -21.26
CA THR A 182 20.13 19.13 -20.62
C THR A 182 19.38 18.58 -19.41
N ILE A 183 18.79 19.48 -18.60
CA ILE A 183 17.97 19.10 -17.44
C ILE A 183 16.78 18.24 -17.89
N VAL A 184 16.03 18.66 -18.91
CA VAL A 184 14.86 17.91 -19.39
C VAL A 184 15.26 16.54 -19.98
N LYS A 185 16.42 16.44 -20.63
CA LYS A 185 16.93 15.14 -21.11
C LYS A 185 17.27 14.19 -19.96
N ALA A 186 17.92 14.70 -18.91
CA ALA A 186 18.19 13.93 -17.70
C ALA A 186 16.89 13.51 -16.99
N GLU A 187 15.89 14.40 -16.91
CA GLU A 187 14.56 14.08 -16.36
C GLU A 187 13.91 12.93 -17.15
N HIS A 188 13.94 12.96 -18.49
CA HIS A 188 13.35 11.91 -19.31
C HIS A 188 14.04 10.55 -19.12
N GLU A 189 15.37 10.54 -19.03
CA GLU A 189 16.13 9.31 -18.78
C GLU A 189 15.81 8.73 -17.40
N PHE A 190 15.75 9.57 -16.38
CA PHE A 190 15.38 9.15 -15.03
C PHE A 190 13.95 8.62 -14.97
N LEU A 191 12.98 9.34 -15.57
CA LEU A 191 11.58 8.90 -15.61
C LEU A 191 11.40 7.56 -16.34
N ALA A 192 12.19 7.28 -17.38
CA ALA A 192 12.18 5.97 -18.01
C ALA A 192 12.66 4.85 -17.06
N LYS A 193 13.75 5.09 -16.31
CA LYS A 193 14.21 4.15 -15.27
C LYS A 193 13.15 3.93 -14.19
N LEU A 194 12.47 4.98 -13.73
CA LEU A 194 11.38 4.88 -12.76
C LEU A 194 10.22 4.03 -13.29
N TYR A 195 9.83 4.20 -14.55
CA TYR A 195 8.76 3.40 -15.13
C TYR A 195 9.14 1.91 -15.19
N ILE A 196 10.36 1.60 -15.63
CA ILE A 196 10.89 0.22 -15.68
C ILE A 196 10.88 -0.39 -14.27
N PHE A 197 11.31 0.37 -13.27
CA PHE A 197 11.24 -0.05 -11.88
C PHE A 197 9.79 -0.30 -11.43
N GLY A 198 8.86 0.58 -11.80
CA GLY A 198 7.42 0.45 -11.53
C GLY A 198 6.80 -0.83 -12.09
N GLU A 199 7.15 -1.20 -13.33
CA GLU A 199 6.75 -2.48 -13.95
C GLU A 199 7.31 -3.67 -13.16
N LYS A 200 8.59 -3.62 -12.79
CA LYS A 200 9.27 -4.66 -12.02
C LYS A 200 8.62 -4.89 -10.66
N VAL A 201 8.30 -3.82 -9.93
CA VAL A 201 7.62 -3.89 -8.63
C VAL A 201 6.10 -3.98 -8.76
N LYS A 202 5.55 -4.03 -9.98
CA LYS A 202 4.10 -4.15 -10.24
C LYS A 202 3.25 -3.12 -9.49
N ASP A 203 3.67 -1.85 -9.51
CA ASP A 203 2.91 -0.72 -8.95
C ASP A 203 2.34 0.13 -10.10
N ASP A 204 1.10 -0.16 -10.49
CA ASP A 204 0.47 0.50 -11.65
C ASP A 204 0.22 1.98 -11.40
N ALA A 205 -0.17 2.37 -10.18
CA ALA A 205 -0.37 3.77 -9.84
C ALA A 205 0.94 4.57 -9.85
N PHE A 206 2.07 3.93 -9.52
CA PHE A 206 3.38 4.54 -9.73
C PHE A 206 3.70 4.70 -11.22
N CYS A 207 3.48 3.67 -12.03
CA CYS A 207 3.66 3.74 -13.49
C CYS A 207 2.84 4.87 -14.12
N ASP A 208 1.58 5.01 -13.71
CA ASP A 208 0.65 6.03 -14.22
C ASP A 208 1.09 7.44 -13.81
N GLN A 209 1.62 7.60 -12.59
CA GLN A 209 2.22 8.86 -12.16
C GLN A 209 3.48 9.18 -12.98
N VAL A 210 4.34 8.20 -13.27
CA VAL A 210 5.54 8.40 -14.10
C VAL A 210 5.16 8.84 -15.51
N ILE A 211 4.16 8.22 -16.14
CA ILE A 211 3.62 8.63 -17.44
C ILE A 211 3.15 10.08 -17.39
N THR A 212 2.40 10.44 -16.36
CA THR A 212 1.86 11.80 -16.18
C THR A 212 2.97 12.83 -16.02
N THR A 213 3.97 12.54 -15.18
CA THR A 213 5.13 13.41 -14.97
C THR A 213 5.97 13.55 -16.24
N LEU A 214 6.16 12.46 -16.99
CA LEU A 214 6.87 12.48 -18.28
C LEU A 214 6.13 13.32 -19.32
N ALA A 215 4.82 13.14 -19.44
CA ALA A 215 3.98 13.95 -20.33
C ALA A 215 4.03 15.44 -19.97
N ALA A 216 3.99 15.76 -18.67
CA ALA A 216 4.13 17.14 -18.19
C ALA A 216 5.53 17.72 -18.46
N SER A 217 6.60 16.93 -18.32
CA SER A 217 7.97 17.36 -18.65
C SER A 217 8.12 17.68 -20.14
N ILE A 218 7.53 16.87 -21.03
CA ILE A 218 7.51 17.12 -22.49
C ILE A 218 6.77 18.42 -22.84
N ASP A 219 5.72 18.77 -22.10
CA ASP A 219 4.97 20.02 -22.31
C ASP A 219 5.72 21.27 -21.84
N LYS A 220 6.79 21.14 -21.04
CA LYS A 220 7.66 22.27 -20.67
C LYS A 220 8.28 22.84 -21.96
N ARG A 221 8.14 24.16 -22.15
CA ARG A 221 8.69 24.86 -23.31
C ARG A 221 10.08 25.38 -23.01
N ASP A 222 10.99 25.18 -23.96
CA ASP A 222 12.32 25.79 -23.92
C ASP A 222 12.26 27.31 -24.18
N ALA A 223 13.41 27.99 -24.07
CA ALA A 223 13.53 29.42 -24.36
C ALA A 223 13.12 29.81 -25.80
N LYS A 224 13.06 28.85 -26.72
CA LYS A 224 12.66 29.02 -28.12
C LYS A 224 11.19 28.63 -28.36
N GLY A 225 10.45 28.26 -27.31
CA GLY A 225 9.05 27.84 -27.36
C GLY A 225 8.83 26.41 -27.86
N GLY A 226 9.91 25.65 -28.08
CA GLY A 226 9.90 24.25 -28.51
C GLY A 226 9.68 23.28 -27.35
N ARG A 227 9.20 22.08 -27.66
CA ARG A 227 9.12 20.94 -26.74
C ARG A 227 10.35 20.07 -26.88
N THR A 228 10.84 19.55 -25.77
CA THR A 228 11.88 18.51 -25.76
C THR A 228 11.19 17.16 -25.64
N PHE A 229 11.52 16.22 -26.51
CA PHE A 229 10.94 14.88 -26.50
C PHE A 229 11.96 13.82 -26.05
N PRO A 230 11.52 12.65 -25.55
CA PRO A 230 12.42 11.55 -25.21
C PRO A 230 13.24 11.14 -26.43
N ASN A 231 14.57 11.09 -26.29
CA ASN A 231 15.48 10.76 -27.39
C ASN A 231 15.56 9.24 -27.63
N CYS A 232 16.31 8.83 -28.65
CA CYS A 232 16.48 7.42 -29.01
C CYS A 232 17.05 6.54 -27.88
N LYS A 233 17.92 7.07 -27.01
CA LYS A 233 18.46 6.34 -25.85
C LYS A 233 17.36 6.01 -24.85
N VAL A 234 16.50 6.99 -24.55
CA VAL A 234 15.37 6.82 -23.63
C VAL A 234 14.37 5.79 -24.19
N VAL A 235 14.02 5.91 -25.48
CA VAL A 235 13.12 4.96 -26.15
C VAL A 235 13.73 3.55 -26.15
N LYS A 236 15.03 3.42 -26.43
CA LYS A 236 15.73 2.14 -26.40
C LYS A 236 15.71 1.52 -25.00
N ALA A 237 16.02 2.29 -23.96
CA ALA A 237 15.97 1.82 -22.57
C ALA A 237 14.56 1.35 -22.17
N ILE A 238 13.51 2.09 -22.57
CA ILE A 238 12.12 1.70 -22.35
C ILE A 238 11.83 0.34 -22.99
N TYR A 239 12.22 0.13 -24.25
CA TYR A 239 11.97 -1.13 -24.94
C TYR A 239 12.79 -2.29 -24.37
N GLU A 240 14.04 -2.06 -23.97
CA GLU A 240 14.87 -3.10 -23.33
C GLU A 240 14.38 -3.47 -21.92
N GLY A 241 13.79 -2.50 -21.19
CA GLY A 241 13.37 -2.66 -19.80
C GLY A 241 11.90 -3.02 -19.58
N THR A 242 11.07 -3.03 -20.61
CA THR A 242 9.62 -3.32 -20.48
C THR A 242 9.19 -4.48 -21.38
N THR A 243 7.97 -4.98 -21.19
CA THR A 243 7.41 -6.06 -22.02
C THR A 243 6.59 -5.52 -23.20
N PRO A 244 6.43 -6.31 -24.29
CA PRO A 244 5.51 -5.95 -25.37
C PRO A 244 4.10 -5.66 -24.84
N GLY A 245 3.50 -4.55 -25.28
CA GLY A 245 2.20 -4.08 -24.79
C GLY A 245 2.24 -3.22 -23.53
N SER A 246 3.42 -2.93 -22.98
CA SER A 246 3.56 -1.93 -21.90
C SER A 246 3.06 -0.55 -22.33
N ALA A 247 2.35 0.14 -21.44
CA ALA A 247 1.69 1.40 -21.77
C ALA A 247 2.66 2.52 -22.17
N ILE A 248 3.86 2.57 -21.57
CA ILE A 248 4.87 3.55 -21.95
C ILE A 248 5.40 3.32 -23.38
N ARG A 249 5.42 2.08 -23.88
CA ARG A 249 5.82 1.80 -25.27
C ARG A 249 4.80 2.40 -26.23
N GLN A 250 3.50 2.25 -25.93
CA GLN A 250 2.44 2.89 -26.70
C GLN A 250 2.56 4.41 -26.65
N MET A 251 2.80 5.01 -25.48
CA MET A 251 3.06 6.45 -25.36
C MET A 251 4.21 6.91 -26.25
N MET A 252 5.34 6.18 -26.28
CA MET A 252 6.48 6.53 -27.14
C MET A 252 6.11 6.46 -28.63
N VAL A 253 5.38 5.42 -29.03
CA VAL A 253 4.92 5.22 -30.41
C VAL A 253 3.98 6.34 -30.84
N ASP A 254 2.98 6.67 -30.03
CA ASP A 254 2.00 7.75 -30.30
C ASP A 254 2.72 9.10 -30.45
N ILE A 255 3.60 9.43 -29.50
CA ILE A 255 4.38 10.68 -29.52
C ILE A 255 5.24 10.78 -30.79
N TYR A 256 5.94 9.71 -31.15
CA TYR A 256 6.82 9.72 -32.32
C TYR A 256 6.03 9.72 -33.64
N ALA A 257 4.93 8.99 -33.74
CA ALA A 257 4.08 8.98 -34.92
C ALA A 257 3.53 10.37 -35.25
N GLU A 258 3.24 11.18 -34.22
CA GLU A 258 2.63 12.50 -34.37
C GLU A 258 3.64 13.65 -34.50
N ASN A 259 4.79 13.56 -33.83
CA ASN A 259 5.69 14.71 -33.66
C ASN A 259 7.04 14.56 -34.37
N SER A 260 7.36 13.38 -34.91
CA SER A 260 8.66 13.15 -35.54
C SER A 260 8.78 13.81 -36.92
N GLY A 261 9.99 14.28 -37.22
CA GLY A 261 10.38 14.76 -38.54
C GLY A 261 11.61 14.03 -39.06
N GLN A 262 11.99 14.28 -40.32
CA GLN A 262 13.12 13.61 -40.96
C GLN A 262 14.43 13.69 -40.14
N HIS A 263 14.65 14.79 -39.42
CA HIS A 263 15.83 15.00 -38.57
C HIS A 263 15.91 14.10 -37.32
N TRP A 264 14.81 13.46 -36.91
CA TRP A 264 14.80 12.49 -35.79
C TRP A 264 15.25 11.09 -36.24
N PHE A 265 15.21 10.84 -37.55
CA PHE A 265 15.60 9.58 -38.17
C PHE A 265 16.75 9.82 -39.16
N PRO A 266 17.97 10.15 -38.67
CA PRO A 266 19.12 10.32 -39.54
C PRO A 266 19.49 9.01 -40.25
N HIS A 267 20.31 9.10 -41.29
CA HIS A 267 20.81 7.91 -41.97
C HIS A 267 21.55 7.01 -40.95
N ARG A 268 21.13 5.75 -40.81
CA ARG A 268 21.49 4.81 -39.72
C ARG A 268 20.80 4.98 -38.36
N ALA A 269 19.61 5.56 -38.31
CA ALA A 269 18.79 5.57 -37.10
C ALA A 269 18.58 4.17 -36.48
N TYR A 270 18.61 3.10 -37.29
CA TYR A 270 18.49 1.70 -36.84
C TYR A 270 19.60 1.25 -35.88
N ASP A 271 20.75 1.93 -35.82
CA ASP A 271 21.83 1.64 -34.85
C ASP A 271 21.47 2.12 -33.43
N TYR A 272 20.54 3.07 -33.33
CA TYR A 272 20.21 3.77 -32.08
C TYR A 272 18.83 3.43 -31.52
N PHE A 273 17.87 3.07 -32.38
CA PHE A 273 16.54 2.67 -31.97
C PHE A 273 16.43 1.16 -31.77
N HIS A 274 15.57 0.76 -30.83
CA HIS A 274 15.25 -0.66 -30.66
C HIS A 274 14.50 -1.19 -31.91
N PRO A 275 14.79 -2.40 -32.42
CA PRO A 275 14.14 -2.94 -33.62
C PRO A 275 12.62 -3.04 -33.49
N GLU A 276 12.11 -3.49 -32.33
CA GLU A 276 10.66 -3.55 -32.09
C GLU A 276 10.00 -2.17 -32.12
N PHE A 277 10.66 -1.13 -31.63
CA PHE A 277 10.13 0.23 -31.69
C PHE A 277 9.93 0.70 -33.13
N SER A 278 10.90 0.40 -34.00
CA SER A 278 10.80 0.74 -35.42
C SER A 278 9.61 0.04 -36.09
N TYR A 279 9.38 -1.23 -35.74
CA TYR A 279 8.23 -1.98 -36.22
C TYR A 279 6.90 -1.41 -35.69
N ASP A 280 6.80 -1.16 -34.39
CA ASP A 280 5.60 -0.61 -33.76
C ASP A 280 5.26 0.78 -34.31
N LEU A 281 6.26 1.63 -34.49
CA LEU A 281 6.10 2.97 -35.06
C LEU A 281 5.61 2.91 -36.51
N VAL A 282 6.22 2.07 -37.35
CA VAL A 282 5.77 1.92 -38.75
C VAL A 282 4.35 1.37 -38.79
N ARG A 283 4.04 0.37 -37.95
CA ARG A 283 2.71 -0.20 -37.84
C ARG A 283 1.70 0.89 -37.44
N GLU A 284 2.00 1.69 -36.42
CA GLU A 284 1.14 2.78 -35.96
C GLU A 284 0.90 3.80 -37.08
N ILE A 285 1.97 4.28 -37.74
CA ILE A 285 1.86 5.23 -38.85
C ILE A 285 1.00 4.67 -40.00
N LEU A 286 1.11 3.36 -40.29
CA LEU A 286 0.32 2.70 -41.33
C LEU A 286 -1.16 2.52 -40.92
N LEU A 287 -1.42 2.21 -39.65
CA LEU A 287 -2.77 2.06 -39.10
C LEU A 287 -3.47 3.42 -38.95
N HIS A 288 -2.73 4.47 -38.62
CA HIS A 288 -3.23 5.82 -38.31
C HIS A 288 -3.04 6.84 -39.45
N LYS A 289 -3.11 6.40 -40.72
CA LYS A 289 -2.90 7.28 -41.88
C LYS A 289 -3.87 8.47 -42.07
N THR A 290 -4.90 8.68 -41.24
CA THR A 290 -5.88 9.76 -41.49
C THR A 290 -6.55 10.40 -40.26
N GLN A 291 -5.96 10.39 -39.06
CA GLN A 291 -6.52 11.19 -37.96
C GLN A 291 -5.42 11.94 -37.22
N CYS A 292 -5.38 13.27 -37.38
CA CYS A 292 -4.66 14.15 -36.47
C CYS A 292 -5.42 14.21 -35.14
N PRO A 293 -4.88 13.70 -34.02
CA PRO A 293 -5.36 14.11 -32.71
C PRO A 293 -4.95 15.57 -32.45
N PRO A 294 -5.64 16.28 -31.53
CA PRO A 294 -5.63 17.73 -31.48
C PRO A 294 -4.25 18.26 -31.09
N LYS A 295 -3.87 19.42 -31.66
CA LYS A 295 -2.73 20.23 -31.22
C LYS A 295 -2.96 20.67 -29.75
N GLY A 296 -2.64 19.80 -28.80
CA GLY A 296 -2.91 19.96 -27.37
C GLY A 296 -1.68 19.68 -26.51
N ARG A 297 -1.86 19.72 -25.19
CA ARG A 297 -0.82 19.33 -24.22
C ARG A 297 -0.74 17.81 -24.12
N ILE A 298 0.46 17.25 -24.12
CA ILE A 298 0.69 15.80 -24.01
C ILE A 298 0.16 15.29 -22.66
N VAL A 299 0.24 16.10 -21.59
CA VAL A 299 -0.33 15.75 -20.28
C VAL A 299 -1.83 15.48 -20.33
N ASP A 300 -2.58 16.13 -21.23
CA ASP A 300 -4.02 15.90 -21.37
C ASP A 300 -4.31 14.54 -22.03
N LEU A 301 -3.31 13.93 -22.69
CA LEU A 301 -3.37 12.59 -23.28
C LEU A 301 -2.90 11.49 -22.31
N ALA A 302 -2.19 11.84 -21.23
CA ALA A 302 -1.63 10.89 -20.26
C ALA A 302 -2.63 9.82 -19.77
N PRO A 303 -3.90 10.14 -19.46
CA PRO A 303 -4.89 9.15 -19.04
C PRO A 303 -5.16 8.02 -20.03
N ARG A 304 -4.87 8.21 -21.33
CA ARG A 304 -5.03 7.16 -22.36
C ARG A 304 -4.04 6.01 -22.16
N TRP A 305 -2.88 6.32 -21.59
CA TRP A 305 -1.79 5.38 -21.31
C TRP A 305 -1.78 4.93 -19.85
N HIS A 306 -2.73 5.36 -19.01
CA HIS A 306 -2.83 4.83 -17.65
C HIS A 306 -3.23 3.36 -17.67
N LYS A 307 -2.53 2.55 -16.89
CA LYS A 307 -2.82 1.15 -16.67
C LYS A 307 -4.09 0.97 -15.86
N GLN A 308 -4.31 1.85 -14.87
CA GLN A 308 -5.56 1.90 -14.13
C GLN A 308 -6.60 2.67 -14.94
N ARG A 309 -7.22 2.01 -15.93
CA ARG A 309 -8.41 2.58 -16.57
C ARG A 309 -9.53 2.62 -15.55
N ASP A 310 -10.19 3.78 -15.43
CA ASP A 310 -11.35 4.01 -14.57
C ASP A 310 -12.22 2.75 -14.49
N SER A 311 -12.10 2.04 -13.37
CA SER A 311 -13.11 1.07 -12.95
C SER A 311 -14.33 1.88 -12.54
N LYS A 312 -15.09 2.34 -13.53
CA LYS A 312 -16.47 2.76 -13.33
C LYS A 312 -17.38 1.54 -13.28
#